data_AF-A0A397ITW8-F1
#
_entry.id   AF-A0A397ITW8-F1
#
_cell.length_a   1.000
_cell.length_b   1.000
_cell.length_c   1.000
_cell.angle_alpha   90.00
_cell.angle_beta   90.00
_cell.angle_gamma   90.00
#
_symmetry.space_group_name_H-M   'P 1'
#
loop_
_entity.id
_entity.type
_entity.pdbx_description
1 polymer ?
#
loop_
_entity_poly.entity_id
_entity_poly.type
_entity_poly.pdbx_seq_one_letter_code
_entity_poly.pdbx_strand_id
1 'polypeptide(L)'
;MEVSSSKKPCEDEKEKKESGVLKRLVKELSTNISEISEEGGNGNSSGEFQPHNFLYFFSMITHAESKNDTTNQEFPNKITKKALRKRTEKAWKLYKLFDVVVHGSTFRNAFSVKIKKKETVDDLKEAIKKKKHPEFESFASDRLTLWKVNIPFNTPNDKQDALEKDPNVDISTVLEGDELSPMDYINEYFDKPARKHLHIIVELPASFASPSFPQDTITKINEMYDTITQTTIGTISISKIDTGNFRLLKQHFNFKIESFPYNNIPIHSNVSPPAFKWIEKTKPAQRDEYLEWLRQYIPLTNGRVWHDVKSIKNLLDVYKDSRLPFNVHGGTDVVVVNECDIENDLIPESIYAVLKLKKNKIERPDVMQVILEMVVADLITSDNRIVFGILSDLRDDWRVYWLEDDRKIKCWKASSRDAAVQVISKLLCNESSEDNTEDISTIIPAAKRVKLDTMIQNRTTGEDDIAQMEDIYDVMSKEEIWHHKVGIASEIVRNIPSFSSMYV
;
A
#
# COMPACT_ATOMS: atom_id res chain seq x y z
N MET A 1 -68.76 28.63 24.31
CA MET A 1 -67.68 28.75 25.32
C MET A 1 -66.57 27.85 24.82
N GLU A 2 -65.74 28.26 23.86
CA GLU A 2 -64.79 29.38 23.86
C GLU A 2 -63.63 29.19 24.86
N VAL A 3 -62.40 29.38 24.34
CA VAL A 3 -61.08 29.55 25.00
C VAL A 3 -60.28 28.25 25.27
N SER A 4 -59.40 27.85 24.33
CA SER A 4 -57.90 28.01 24.31
C SER A 4 -57.17 26.79 24.94
N SER A 5 -55.98 26.32 24.58
CA SER A 5 -54.84 26.80 23.79
C SER A 5 -53.87 25.61 23.54
N SER A 6 -53.11 25.69 22.45
CA SER A 6 -51.80 25.06 22.19
C SER A 6 -51.73 23.62 21.62
N LYS A 7 -51.34 23.54 20.34
CA LYS A 7 -50.19 22.75 19.82
C LYS A 7 -50.00 23.03 18.33
N LYS A 8 -48.80 23.48 17.95
CA LYS A 8 -48.29 23.54 16.56
C LYS A 8 -48.21 22.14 15.96
N PRO A 9 -48.45 22.01 14.64
CA PRO A 9 -47.74 21.03 13.83
C PRO A 9 -47.02 21.65 12.61
N CYS A 10 -46.08 20.87 12.10
CA CYS A 10 -45.02 21.14 11.14
C CYS A 10 -45.43 21.77 9.81
N GLU A 11 -44.49 22.53 9.25
CA GLU A 11 -44.44 22.96 7.86
C GLU A 11 -44.17 21.77 6.94
N ASP A 12 -45.07 21.56 5.97
CA ASP A 12 -44.88 20.68 4.83
C ASP A 12 -43.96 21.32 3.77
N GLU A 13 -43.17 20.46 3.13
CA GLU A 13 -42.16 20.73 2.11
C GLU A 13 -42.67 21.58 0.93
N LYS A 14 -41.93 22.65 0.61
CA LYS A 14 -41.96 23.30 -0.71
C LYS A 14 -40.67 22.96 -1.46
N GLU A 15 -40.83 22.24 -2.56
CA GLU A 15 -39.80 21.91 -3.56
C GLU A 15 -38.90 23.11 -3.90
N LYS A 16 -37.60 22.96 -3.68
CA LYS A 16 -36.56 23.85 -4.22
C LYS A 16 -36.43 23.59 -5.72
N LYS A 17 -36.90 24.53 -6.55
CA LYS A 17 -36.63 24.58 -7.99
C LYS A 17 -35.12 24.56 -8.22
N GLU A 18 -34.62 23.48 -8.82
CA GLU A 18 -33.25 23.31 -9.26
C GLU A 18 -32.84 24.40 -10.26
N SER A 19 -31.66 24.99 -10.06
CA SER A 19 -31.10 26.06 -10.87
C SER A 19 -30.82 25.60 -12.31
N GLY A 20 -31.47 26.23 -13.29
CA GLY A 20 -31.24 25.99 -14.72
C GLY A 20 -29.80 26.27 -15.18
N VAL A 21 -29.00 26.99 -14.37
CA VAL A 21 -27.58 27.24 -14.61
C VAL A 21 -26.75 25.97 -14.38
N LEU A 22 -27.07 25.20 -13.35
CA LEU A 22 -26.40 23.92 -13.06
C LEU A 22 -26.70 22.89 -14.15
N LYS A 23 -27.94 22.82 -14.64
CA LYS A 23 -28.29 21.92 -15.77
C LYS A 23 -27.59 22.30 -17.08
N ARG A 24 -27.34 23.58 -17.32
CA ARG A 24 -26.60 24.05 -18.51
C ARG A 24 -25.10 23.76 -18.41
N LEU A 25 -24.51 23.97 -17.22
CA LEU A 25 -23.11 23.68 -16.93
C LEU A 25 -22.82 22.17 -17.01
N VAL A 26 -23.70 21.34 -16.46
CA VAL A 26 -23.59 19.87 -16.53
C VAL A 26 -23.74 19.40 -17.98
N LYS A 27 -24.67 19.96 -18.76
CA LYS A 27 -24.83 19.61 -20.18
C LYS A 27 -23.60 19.97 -21.02
N GLU A 28 -23.02 21.15 -20.82
CA GLU A 28 -21.81 21.57 -21.55
C GLU A 28 -20.57 20.74 -21.16
N LEU A 29 -20.47 20.30 -19.91
CA LEU A 29 -19.40 19.41 -19.45
C LEU A 29 -19.57 17.97 -19.97
N SER A 30 -20.81 17.46 -20.05
CA SER A 30 -21.08 16.12 -20.56
C SER A 30 -20.97 16.01 -22.09
N THR A 31 -21.24 17.07 -22.85
CA THR A 31 -21.17 17.03 -24.33
C THR A 31 -19.72 17.06 -24.84
N ASN A 32 -18.79 17.65 -24.09
CA ASN A 32 -17.37 17.72 -24.48
C ASN A 32 -16.55 16.48 -24.09
N ILE A 33 -17.13 15.54 -23.34
CA ILE A 33 -16.46 14.26 -22.99
C ILE A 33 -16.71 13.20 -24.07
N SER A 34 -17.80 13.29 -24.83
CA SER A 34 -18.15 12.33 -25.88
C SER A 34 -17.45 12.57 -27.23
N GLU A 35 -16.81 13.73 -27.45
CA GLU A 35 -16.10 14.05 -28.71
C GLU A 35 -14.58 13.80 -28.64
N ILE A 36 -14.05 13.28 -27.51
CA ILE A 36 -12.61 12.95 -27.37
C ILE A 36 -12.34 11.44 -27.51
N SER A 37 -13.37 10.60 -27.65
CA SER A 37 -13.24 9.14 -27.83
C SER A 37 -13.32 8.64 -29.28
N GLU A 38 -13.46 9.52 -30.29
CA GLU A 38 -13.44 9.12 -31.70
C GLU A 38 -12.66 10.13 -32.56
N GLU A 39 -11.33 10.14 -32.45
CA GLU A 39 -10.42 10.40 -33.58
C GLU A 39 -8.97 10.20 -33.16
N GLY A 40 -8.27 9.25 -33.79
CA GLY A 40 -6.81 9.12 -33.70
C GLY A 40 -6.27 7.73 -33.41
N GLY A 41 -6.60 6.75 -34.26
CA GLY A 41 -5.81 5.53 -34.37
C GLY A 41 -4.41 5.78 -34.96
N ASN A 42 -3.50 4.89 -34.59
CA ASN A 42 -2.16 4.62 -35.13
C ASN A 42 -0.98 5.54 -34.76
N GLY A 43 -0.09 4.99 -33.90
CA GLY A 43 1.32 5.37 -33.85
C GLY A 43 2.02 5.03 -32.54
N ASN A 44 2.62 3.85 -32.45
CA ASN A 44 3.46 3.40 -31.32
C ASN A 44 4.61 4.36 -30.99
N SER A 45 4.71 4.80 -29.73
CA SER A 45 5.93 4.67 -28.90
C SER A 45 5.65 5.13 -27.45
N SER A 46 6.29 4.43 -26.52
CA SER A 46 6.15 4.46 -25.07
C SER A 46 6.31 5.84 -24.40
N GLY A 47 5.35 6.20 -23.55
CA GLY A 47 5.47 7.27 -22.55
C GLY A 47 4.18 7.38 -21.73
N GLU A 48 4.29 7.22 -20.40
CA GLU A 48 3.18 7.18 -19.44
C GLU A 48 2.24 8.41 -19.53
N PHE A 49 0.94 8.14 -19.46
CA PHE A 49 -0.10 9.13 -19.22
C PHE A 49 0.08 9.74 -17.82
N GLN A 50 0.26 11.07 -17.72
CA GLN A 50 0.19 11.80 -16.43
C GLN A 50 -0.83 12.95 -16.50
N PRO A 51 -1.81 13.02 -15.57
CA PRO A 51 -2.92 13.96 -15.67
C PRO A 51 -2.79 15.16 -14.72
N HIS A 52 -1.86 16.10 -14.93
CA HIS A 52 -1.89 17.37 -14.17
C HIS A 52 -1.36 18.55 -14.99
N ASN A 53 -2.22 19.16 -15.80
CA ASN A 53 -1.90 20.39 -16.52
C ASN A 53 -2.75 21.57 -16.01
N PHE A 54 -2.42 22.07 -14.81
CA PHE A 54 -3.04 23.26 -14.21
C PHE A 54 -2.95 24.50 -15.12
N LEU A 55 -1.90 24.59 -15.94
CA LEU A 55 -1.69 25.66 -16.92
C LEU A 55 -2.67 25.58 -18.10
N TYR A 56 -3.14 24.39 -18.47
CA TYR A 56 -4.16 24.20 -19.51
C TYR A 56 -5.54 24.67 -19.02
N PHE A 57 -5.91 24.33 -17.77
CA PHE A 57 -7.15 24.81 -17.17
C PHE A 57 -7.13 26.33 -16.90
N PHE A 58 -5.97 26.90 -16.54
CA PHE A 58 -5.83 28.34 -16.34
C PHE A 58 -5.99 29.14 -17.66
N SER A 59 -5.50 28.59 -18.79
CA SER A 59 -5.68 29.22 -20.11
C SER A 59 -7.13 29.15 -20.62
N MET A 60 -7.83 28.05 -20.31
CA MET A 60 -9.25 27.85 -20.59
C MET A 60 -10.14 28.80 -19.79
N ILE A 61 -9.86 28.98 -18.49
CA ILE A 61 -10.59 29.92 -17.62
C ILE A 61 -10.41 31.36 -18.12
N THR A 62 -9.19 31.75 -18.47
CA THR A 62 -8.91 33.10 -19.00
C THR A 62 -9.54 33.34 -20.38
N HIS A 63 -9.70 32.31 -21.21
CA HIS A 63 -10.46 32.40 -22.47
C HIS A 63 -11.98 32.45 -22.27
N ALA A 64 -12.52 31.73 -21.30
CA ALA A 64 -13.94 31.76 -20.95
C ALA A 64 -14.36 33.13 -20.38
N GLU A 65 -13.47 33.77 -19.60
CA GLU A 65 -13.66 35.13 -19.08
C GLU A 65 -13.66 36.20 -20.18
N SER A 66 -12.89 35.99 -21.26
CA SER A 66 -12.88 36.83 -22.48
C SER A 66 -14.19 36.70 -23.28
N LYS A 67 -14.75 35.49 -23.41
CA LYS A 67 -16.04 35.28 -24.10
C LYS A 67 -17.26 35.81 -23.34
N ASN A 68 -17.15 36.04 -22.03
CA ASN A 68 -18.23 36.58 -21.19
C ASN A 68 -18.35 38.13 -21.24
N ASP A 69 -17.57 38.79 -22.12
CA ASP A 69 -17.65 40.23 -22.37
C ASP A 69 -18.93 40.65 -23.12
N THR A 70 -19.64 39.74 -23.81
CA THR A 70 -20.82 40.07 -24.65
C THR A 70 -22.19 39.96 -23.98
N THR A 71 -22.31 39.43 -22.75
CA THR A 71 -23.60 39.29 -22.07
C THR A 71 -23.60 39.96 -20.70
N ASN A 72 -23.71 41.28 -20.70
CA ASN A 72 -24.00 42.07 -19.49
C ASN A 72 -25.27 42.90 -19.68
N GLN A 73 -26.43 42.25 -19.58
CA GLN A 73 -27.65 42.91 -19.15
C GLN A 73 -28.21 42.21 -17.92
N GLU A 74 -28.51 43.03 -16.91
CA GLU A 74 -29.36 42.76 -15.74
C GLU A 74 -28.80 41.86 -14.62
N PHE A 75 -28.29 42.50 -13.56
CA PHE A 75 -28.92 42.57 -12.22
C PHE A 75 -27.90 43.13 -11.19
N PRO A 76 -28.36 43.83 -10.14
CA PRO A 76 -27.58 44.77 -9.36
C PRO A 76 -27.01 44.11 -8.10
N ASN A 77 -25.70 43.80 -8.15
CA ASN A 77 -24.78 43.91 -7.01
C ASN A 77 -23.32 43.99 -7.51
N LYS A 78 -23.14 44.52 -8.73
CA LYS A 78 -21.84 44.56 -9.40
C LYS A 78 -20.98 45.69 -8.83
N ILE A 79 -19.89 45.32 -8.16
CA ILE A 79 -18.65 46.11 -8.25
C ILE A 79 -18.41 46.30 -9.75
N THR A 80 -18.63 47.50 -10.28
CA THR A 80 -18.50 47.76 -11.72
C THR A 80 -17.12 47.33 -12.22
N LYS A 81 -16.99 46.79 -13.44
CA LYS A 81 -15.67 46.46 -14.05
C LYS A 81 -14.69 47.64 -13.93
N LYS A 82 -15.20 48.88 -14.01
CA LYS A 82 -14.45 50.13 -13.73
C LYS A 82 -13.97 50.25 -12.28
N ALA A 83 -14.80 49.94 -11.29
CA ALA A 83 -14.41 49.92 -9.88
C ALA A 83 -13.44 48.77 -9.56
N LEU A 84 -13.61 47.60 -10.17
CA LEU A 84 -12.67 46.48 -10.04
C LEU A 84 -11.33 46.83 -10.69
N ARG A 85 -11.33 47.39 -11.91
CA ARG A 85 -10.13 47.91 -12.60
C ARG A 85 -9.44 49.00 -11.79
N LYS A 86 -10.20 49.92 -11.19
CA LYS A 86 -9.65 50.97 -10.31
C LYS A 86 -9.06 50.39 -9.02
N ARG A 87 -9.67 49.34 -8.46
CA ARG A 87 -9.16 48.61 -7.28
C ARG A 87 -7.91 47.80 -7.62
N THR A 88 -7.86 47.13 -8.75
CA THR A 88 -6.68 46.39 -9.21
C THR A 88 -5.54 47.33 -9.62
N GLU A 89 -5.82 48.45 -10.29
CA GLU A 89 -4.84 49.52 -10.56
C GLU A 89 -4.32 50.13 -9.26
N LYS A 90 -5.20 50.40 -8.28
CA LYS A 90 -4.79 50.89 -6.95
C LYS A 90 -3.95 49.85 -6.22
N ALA A 91 -4.30 48.56 -6.31
CA ALA A 91 -3.53 47.47 -5.71
C ALA A 91 -2.16 47.26 -6.39
N TRP A 92 -2.05 47.34 -7.71
CA TRP A 92 -0.78 47.30 -8.46
C TRP A 92 0.10 48.54 -8.21
N LYS A 93 -0.51 49.67 -7.85
CA LYS A 93 0.23 50.84 -7.36
C LYS A 93 0.84 50.60 -5.97
N LEU A 94 0.22 49.78 -5.13
CA LEU A 94 0.59 49.59 -3.72
C LEU A 94 1.44 48.34 -3.44
N TYR A 95 1.29 47.27 -4.21
CA TYR A 95 1.92 45.98 -3.97
C TYR A 95 2.80 45.53 -5.14
N LYS A 96 3.88 44.80 -4.83
CA LYS A 96 4.69 44.04 -5.78
C LYS A 96 4.50 42.54 -5.54
N LEU A 97 4.61 41.77 -6.61
CA LEU A 97 4.61 40.32 -6.59
C LEU A 97 5.99 39.88 -7.06
N PHE A 98 6.64 39.03 -6.28
CA PHE A 98 7.93 38.46 -6.61
C PHE A 98 7.81 36.95 -6.70
N ASP A 99 8.48 36.37 -7.69
CA ASP A 99 8.67 34.94 -7.78
C ASP A 99 9.99 34.59 -7.10
N VAL A 100 9.93 33.63 -6.17
CA VAL A 100 10.97 33.30 -5.19
C VAL A 100 11.29 31.81 -5.26
N VAL A 101 12.56 31.45 -5.17
CA VAL A 101 13.04 30.05 -5.06
C VAL A 101 13.99 29.94 -3.88
N VAL A 102 14.05 28.77 -3.25
CA VAL A 102 15.03 28.46 -2.20
C VAL A 102 16.29 27.89 -2.87
N HIS A 103 17.46 28.34 -2.46
CA HIS A 103 18.74 27.81 -2.95
C HIS A 103 18.82 26.28 -2.71
N GLY A 104 19.41 25.55 -3.65
CA GLY A 104 19.36 24.08 -3.68
C GLY A 104 18.02 23.47 -4.15
N SER A 105 17.03 24.29 -4.53
CA SER A 105 15.76 23.83 -5.11
C SER A 105 15.65 24.14 -6.61
N THR A 106 14.66 23.55 -7.28
CA THR A 106 14.41 23.76 -8.71
C THR A 106 13.38 24.87 -8.97
N PHE A 107 13.30 25.37 -10.21
CA PHE A 107 12.25 26.32 -10.60
C PHE A 107 10.83 25.79 -10.43
N ARG A 108 10.63 24.46 -10.39
CA ARG A 108 9.32 23.86 -10.11
C ARG A 108 8.83 24.18 -8.69
N ASN A 109 9.76 24.50 -7.79
CA ASN A 109 9.48 24.88 -6.40
C ASN A 109 9.33 26.39 -6.22
N ALA A 110 9.35 27.18 -7.30
CA ALA A 110 9.16 28.62 -7.24
C ALA A 110 7.77 28.98 -6.70
N PHE A 111 7.71 30.02 -5.88
CA PHE A 111 6.47 30.50 -5.29
C PHE A 111 6.42 32.02 -5.29
N SER A 112 5.22 32.57 -5.43
CA SER A 112 5.05 34.02 -5.47
C SER A 112 4.75 34.60 -4.08
N VAL A 113 5.43 35.69 -3.74
CA VAL A 113 5.24 36.47 -2.50
C VAL A 113 4.79 37.88 -2.83
N LYS A 114 3.77 38.36 -2.10
CA LYS A 114 3.20 39.70 -2.27
C LYS A 114 3.58 40.58 -1.10
N ILE A 115 4.16 41.75 -1.41
CA ILE A 115 4.60 42.74 -0.41
C ILE A 115 4.25 44.16 -0.85
N LYS A 116 4.07 45.11 0.10
CA LYS A 116 3.82 46.52 -0.26
C LYS A 116 5.13 47.17 -0.71
N LYS A 117 5.04 48.16 -1.59
CA LYS A 117 6.23 48.79 -2.21
C LYS A 117 7.16 49.56 -1.26
N LYS A 118 6.64 49.97 -0.10
CA LYS A 118 7.36 50.78 0.90
C LYS A 118 7.84 49.95 2.10
N GLU A 119 7.74 48.64 2.01
CA GLU A 119 8.21 47.72 3.05
C GLU A 119 9.69 47.42 2.76
N THR A 120 10.39 46.97 3.79
CA THR A 120 11.82 46.68 3.71
C THR A 120 12.08 45.26 3.21
N VAL A 121 13.35 44.94 2.97
CA VAL A 121 13.79 43.56 2.73
C VAL A 121 13.54 42.68 3.95
N ASP A 122 13.61 43.21 5.17
CA ASP A 122 13.27 42.49 6.40
C ASP A 122 11.78 42.06 6.44
N ASP A 123 10.87 42.98 6.09
CA ASP A 123 9.44 42.66 5.94
C ASP A 123 9.19 41.56 4.88
N LEU A 124 10.04 41.50 3.85
CA LEU A 124 10.00 40.44 2.84
C LEU A 124 10.47 39.09 3.38
N LYS A 125 11.50 39.06 4.23
CA LYS A 125 11.95 37.83 4.91
C LYS A 125 10.83 37.26 5.77
N GLU A 126 10.13 38.10 6.52
CA GLU A 126 8.94 37.70 7.30
C GLU A 126 7.80 37.17 6.41
N ALA A 127 7.52 37.84 5.29
CA ALA A 127 6.50 37.40 4.34
C ALA A 127 6.83 36.04 3.70
N ILE A 128 8.10 35.80 3.37
CA ILE A 128 8.60 34.52 2.85
C ILE A 128 8.46 33.43 3.92
N LYS A 129 8.93 33.67 5.15
CA LYS A 129 8.82 32.72 6.26
C LYS A 129 7.38 32.33 6.54
N LYS A 130 6.46 33.31 6.59
CA LYS A 130 5.02 33.07 6.75
C LYS A 130 4.44 32.24 5.60
N LYS A 131 4.89 32.46 4.37
CA LYS A 131 4.44 31.71 3.18
C LYS A 131 4.94 30.27 3.19
N LYS A 132 6.10 30.02 3.79
CA LYS A 132 6.78 28.72 3.91
C LYS A 132 6.57 28.02 5.25
N HIS A 133 5.62 28.47 6.06
CA HIS A 133 5.26 27.78 7.30
C HIS A 133 4.67 26.39 7.00
N PRO A 134 5.10 25.31 7.70
CA PRO A 134 6.02 25.30 8.85
C PRO A 134 7.51 25.11 8.49
N GLU A 135 7.88 24.91 7.21
CA GLU A 135 9.25 24.59 6.76
C GLU A 135 10.31 25.57 7.31
N PHE A 136 9.96 26.86 7.45
CA PHE A 136 10.89 27.91 7.91
C PHE A 136 10.66 28.36 9.36
N GLU A 137 9.91 27.61 10.18
CA GLU A 137 9.50 28.04 11.52
C GLU A 137 10.67 28.09 12.54
N SER A 138 11.64 27.20 12.37
CA SER A 138 12.68 26.86 13.34
C SER A 138 13.87 27.83 13.40
N PHE A 139 13.80 28.96 12.68
CA PHE A 139 14.77 30.05 12.76
C PHE A 139 14.09 31.41 12.58
N ALA A 140 14.65 32.46 13.17
CA ALA A 140 14.17 33.83 12.99
C ALA A 140 14.38 34.31 11.53
N SER A 141 13.48 35.15 11.03
CA SER A 141 13.43 35.59 9.62
C SER A 141 14.71 36.31 9.18
N ASP A 142 15.35 37.05 10.10
CA ASP A 142 16.60 37.77 9.92
C ASP A 142 17.76 36.88 9.44
N ARG A 143 17.69 35.57 9.75
CA ARG A 143 18.67 34.56 9.34
C ARG A 143 18.58 34.13 7.87
N LEU A 144 17.56 34.57 7.13
CA LEU A 144 17.48 34.36 5.68
C LEU A 144 18.41 35.34 4.94
N THR A 145 19.19 34.85 3.98
CA THR A 145 19.88 35.71 3.01
C THR A 145 19.04 35.76 1.74
N LEU A 146 18.71 36.96 1.27
CA LEU A 146 17.92 37.16 0.05
C LEU A 146 18.81 37.71 -1.04
N TRP A 147 18.79 37.06 -2.19
CA TRP A 147 19.56 37.44 -3.38
C TRP A 147 18.60 37.91 -4.47
N LYS A 148 18.82 39.11 -4.99
CA LYS A 148 18.13 39.59 -6.18
C LYS A 148 18.74 38.94 -7.41
N VAL A 149 17.89 38.35 -8.23
CA VAL A 149 18.24 37.78 -9.54
C VAL A 149 17.26 38.25 -10.61
N ASN A 150 17.59 37.99 -11.87
CA ASN A 150 16.71 38.27 -13.01
C ASN A 150 16.81 37.13 -14.02
N ILE A 151 16.09 36.03 -13.77
CA ILE A 151 16.19 34.81 -14.60
C ILE A 151 14.84 34.53 -15.27
N PRO A 152 14.74 34.54 -16.61
CA PRO A 152 13.47 34.29 -17.31
C PRO A 152 12.95 32.85 -17.12
N PHE A 153 11.64 32.67 -16.93
CA PHE A 153 11.00 31.34 -16.87
C PHE A 153 10.62 30.77 -18.25
N ASN A 154 10.48 31.64 -19.26
CA ASN A 154 9.82 31.31 -20.52
C ASN A 154 10.79 31.00 -21.66
N THR A 155 12.09 31.02 -21.40
CA THR A 155 13.15 30.73 -22.36
C THR A 155 14.26 29.94 -21.68
N PRO A 156 14.67 28.78 -22.21
CA PRO A 156 15.85 28.06 -21.72
C PRO A 156 17.06 29.00 -21.65
N ASN A 157 17.80 28.96 -20.56
CA ASN A 157 18.98 29.79 -20.34
C ASN A 157 19.98 29.12 -19.41
N ASP A 158 21.26 29.47 -19.54
CA ASP A 158 22.35 28.80 -18.81
C ASP A 158 22.23 28.93 -17.29
N LYS A 159 21.62 30.02 -16.78
CA LYS A 159 21.38 30.21 -15.35
C LYS A 159 20.28 29.29 -14.82
N GLN A 160 19.27 29.01 -15.65
CA GLN A 160 18.25 28.03 -15.34
C GLN A 160 18.87 26.63 -15.26
N ASP A 161 19.65 26.27 -16.28
CA ASP A 161 20.39 25.01 -16.33
C ASP A 161 21.32 24.84 -15.12
N ALA A 162 22.04 25.89 -14.74
CA ALA A 162 22.96 25.86 -13.60
C ALA A 162 22.24 25.58 -12.28
N LEU A 163 21.09 26.23 -12.04
CA LEU A 163 20.27 26.00 -10.84
C LEU A 163 19.63 24.60 -10.84
N GLU A 164 19.32 24.02 -12.00
CA GLU A 164 18.76 22.67 -12.10
C GLU A 164 19.81 21.56 -11.96
N LYS A 165 21.05 21.81 -12.41
CA LYS A 165 22.14 20.81 -12.43
C LYS A 165 22.98 20.81 -11.15
N ASP A 166 23.20 21.97 -10.53
CA ASP A 166 24.04 22.10 -9.34
C ASP A 166 23.25 22.74 -8.17
N PRO A 167 22.88 21.96 -7.14
CA PRO A 167 22.17 22.49 -5.98
C PRO A 167 23.02 23.46 -5.14
N ASN A 168 24.34 23.47 -5.31
CA ASN A 168 25.27 24.33 -4.59
C ASN A 168 25.82 25.48 -5.46
N VAL A 169 25.15 25.77 -6.58
CA VAL A 169 25.57 26.82 -7.52
C VAL A 169 25.82 28.16 -6.80
N ASP A 170 26.93 28.80 -7.10
CA ASP A 170 27.29 30.09 -6.51
C ASP A 170 26.33 31.19 -7.01
N ILE A 171 25.52 31.73 -6.10
CA ILE A 171 24.46 32.69 -6.43
C ILE A 171 25.05 34.01 -6.92
N SER A 172 26.15 34.47 -6.30
CA SER A 172 26.76 35.76 -6.58
C SER A 172 27.39 35.80 -7.98
N THR A 173 28.18 34.77 -8.32
CA THR A 173 29.02 34.75 -9.52
C THR A 173 28.36 34.06 -10.72
N VAL A 174 27.67 32.94 -10.51
CA VAL A 174 27.08 32.15 -11.62
C VAL A 174 25.68 32.66 -11.97
N LEU A 175 24.88 33.01 -10.97
CA LEU A 175 23.52 33.51 -11.18
C LEU A 175 23.46 35.04 -11.31
N GLU A 176 24.60 35.72 -11.11
CA GLU A 176 24.73 37.18 -11.05
C GLU A 176 23.77 37.79 -10.02
N GLY A 177 23.74 37.19 -8.83
CA GLY A 177 22.90 37.60 -7.74
C GLY A 177 23.49 38.76 -6.94
N ASP A 178 22.67 39.78 -6.69
CA ASP A 178 23.01 40.87 -5.76
C ASP A 178 22.40 40.56 -4.37
N GLU A 179 23.20 40.50 -3.31
CA GLU A 179 22.68 40.33 -1.95
C GLU A 179 21.85 41.56 -1.52
N LEU A 180 20.68 41.32 -0.92
CA LEU A 180 19.76 42.37 -0.48
C LEU A 180 20.00 42.75 0.98
N SER A 181 20.29 44.03 1.23
CA SER A 181 20.41 44.59 2.59
C SER A 181 19.04 44.62 3.30
N PRO A 182 18.91 44.12 4.55
CA PRO A 182 17.62 44.04 5.26
C PRO A 182 16.89 45.37 5.45
N MET A 183 17.63 46.47 5.63
CA MET A 183 17.07 47.79 5.98
C MET A 183 16.64 48.61 4.76
N ASP A 184 17.03 48.18 3.58
CA ASP A 184 16.74 48.89 2.35
C ASP A 184 15.29 48.64 1.93
N TYR A 185 14.69 49.61 1.27
CA TYR A 185 13.33 49.46 0.76
C TYR A 185 13.29 48.59 -0.50
N ILE A 186 12.26 47.75 -0.62
CA ILE A 186 12.06 46.87 -1.79
C ILE A 186 12.05 47.61 -3.13
N ASN A 187 11.64 48.88 -3.15
CA ASN A 187 11.64 49.70 -4.36
C ASN A 187 13.03 50.20 -4.79
N GLU A 188 14.03 50.17 -3.93
CA GLU A 188 15.43 50.50 -4.28
C GLU A 188 16.02 49.45 -5.21
N TYR A 189 15.67 48.17 -4.99
CA TYR A 189 16.14 47.05 -5.80
C TYR A 189 15.25 46.67 -6.97
N PHE A 190 13.92 46.85 -6.82
CA PHE A 190 12.95 46.27 -7.73
C PHE A 190 11.96 47.31 -8.29
N ASP A 191 12.37 48.45 -8.83
CA ASP A 191 11.42 49.48 -9.29
C ASP A 191 10.37 48.93 -10.29
N LYS A 192 10.81 48.18 -11.30
CA LYS A 192 9.96 47.51 -12.31
C LYS A 192 10.41 46.07 -12.56
N PRO A 193 10.01 45.10 -11.72
CA PRO A 193 10.38 43.71 -11.89
C PRO A 193 9.82 43.15 -13.21
N ALA A 194 10.64 42.39 -13.95
CA ALA A 194 10.24 41.78 -15.21
C ALA A 194 9.21 40.67 -14.97
N ARG A 195 8.14 40.63 -15.78
CA ARG A 195 7.15 39.56 -15.65
C ARG A 195 7.74 38.23 -16.08
N LYS A 196 7.30 37.14 -15.46
CA LYS A 196 7.75 35.77 -15.78
C LYS A 196 9.26 35.60 -15.62
N HIS A 197 9.83 36.21 -14.58
CA HIS A 197 11.21 36.00 -14.19
C HIS A 197 11.26 35.53 -12.73
N LEU A 198 12.25 34.72 -12.38
CA LEU A 198 12.65 34.54 -11.00
C LEU A 198 13.32 35.84 -10.53
N HIS A 199 12.87 36.35 -9.39
CA HIS A 199 13.30 37.65 -8.86
C HIS A 199 14.21 37.50 -7.64
N ILE A 200 13.97 36.49 -6.81
CA ILE A 200 14.67 36.31 -5.54
C ILE A 200 15.07 34.85 -5.35
N ILE A 201 16.31 34.62 -4.92
CA ILE A 201 16.77 33.34 -4.38
C ILE A 201 16.96 33.50 -2.86
N VAL A 202 16.40 32.57 -2.10
CA VAL A 202 16.48 32.52 -0.63
C VAL A 202 17.57 31.53 -0.25
N GLU A 203 18.64 31.99 0.36
CA GLU A 203 19.67 31.14 0.93
C GLU A 203 19.37 30.94 2.43
N LEU A 204 19.39 29.68 2.86
CA LEU A 204 19.12 29.29 4.24
C LEU A 204 20.39 29.42 5.10
N PRO A 205 20.27 29.72 6.40
CA PRO A 205 21.44 29.82 7.27
C PRO A 205 22.16 28.46 7.35
N ALA A 206 23.49 28.44 7.45
CA ALA A 206 24.30 27.22 7.43
C ALA A 206 23.94 26.16 8.51
N SER A 207 23.21 26.55 9.58
CA SER A 207 22.67 25.62 10.58
C SER A 207 21.34 24.95 10.17
N PHE A 208 20.84 25.25 8.97
CA PHE A 208 19.63 24.71 8.34
C PHE A 208 19.96 23.79 7.17
N ALA A 209 21.17 23.22 7.15
CA ALA A 209 21.32 21.91 6.55
C ALA A 209 20.27 21.01 7.23
N SER A 210 19.21 20.66 6.49
CA SER A 210 18.37 19.49 6.78
C SER A 210 19.27 18.43 7.39
N PRO A 211 18.91 17.72 8.49
CA PRO A 211 19.79 16.75 9.12
C PRO A 211 20.34 15.85 8.02
N SER A 212 21.56 16.16 7.58
CA SER A 212 22.19 15.42 6.53
C SER A 212 22.66 14.23 7.31
N PHE A 213 21.92 13.14 7.14
CA PHE A 213 22.41 11.86 7.59
C PHE A 213 23.86 11.79 7.12
N PRO A 214 24.82 11.51 8.02
CA PRO A 214 26.23 11.45 7.66
C PRO A 214 26.37 10.68 6.34
N GLN A 215 27.27 11.09 5.45
CA GLN A 215 27.37 10.45 4.14
C GLN A 215 27.56 8.92 4.28
N ASP A 216 28.19 8.47 5.37
CA ASP A 216 28.28 7.07 5.76
C ASP A 216 26.92 6.41 6.07
N THR A 217 26.00 7.14 6.69
CA THR A 217 24.62 6.71 6.91
C THR A 217 23.83 6.66 5.60
N ILE A 218 23.99 7.65 4.72
CA ILE A 218 23.34 7.64 3.39
C ILE A 218 23.90 6.49 2.54
N THR A 219 25.21 6.32 2.52
CA THR A 219 25.89 5.21 1.84
C THR A 219 25.43 3.88 2.42
N LYS A 220 25.35 3.72 3.76
CA LYS A 220 24.77 2.52 4.38
C LYS A 220 23.31 2.33 4.00
N ILE A 221 22.50 3.39 3.95
CA ILE A 221 21.09 3.29 3.53
C ILE A 221 20.97 2.88 2.07
N ASN A 222 21.80 3.42 1.19
CA ASN A 222 21.83 3.05 -0.22
C ASN A 222 22.39 1.64 -0.42
N GLU A 223 23.43 1.24 0.32
CA GLU A 223 23.92 -0.15 0.35
C GLU A 223 22.86 -1.10 0.91
N MET A 224 22.07 -0.67 1.91
CA MET A 224 20.93 -1.42 2.43
C MET A 224 19.82 -1.51 1.40
N TYR A 225 19.48 -0.42 0.73
CA TYR A 225 18.49 -0.37 -0.33
C TYR A 225 18.92 -1.22 -1.52
N ASP A 226 20.18 -1.15 -1.93
CA ASP A 226 20.80 -1.99 -2.95
C ASP A 226 20.85 -3.46 -2.49
N THR A 227 21.11 -3.75 -1.22
CA THR A 227 21.03 -5.12 -0.71
C THR A 227 19.59 -5.62 -0.76
N ILE A 228 18.61 -4.81 -0.37
CA ILE A 228 17.18 -5.16 -0.40
C ILE A 228 16.66 -5.30 -1.84
N THR A 229 17.13 -4.47 -2.78
CA THR A 229 16.66 -4.42 -4.17
C THR A 229 17.46 -5.30 -5.13
N GLN A 230 18.74 -5.55 -4.86
CA GLN A 230 19.62 -6.47 -5.62
C GLN A 230 19.67 -7.89 -5.06
N THR A 231 19.10 -8.15 -3.87
CA THR A 231 18.72 -9.53 -3.53
C THR A 231 17.58 -9.90 -4.46
N THR A 232 17.95 -10.37 -5.66
CA THR A 232 17.03 -11.05 -6.56
C THR A 232 16.29 -12.08 -5.71
N ILE A 233 15.01 -11.83 -5.48
CA ILE A 233 14.15 -12.73 -4.72
C ILE A 233 14.20 -14.06 -5.47
N GLY A 234 15.01 -14.99 -4.95
CA GLY A 234 15.31 -16.24 -5.62
C GLY A 234 14.01 -16.99 -5.90
N THR A 235 13.91 -17.65 -7.04
CA THR A 235 12.76 -18.53 -7.30
C THR A 235 13.12 -19.94 -6.87
N ILE A 236 12.38 -20.47 -5.91
CA ILE A 236 12.53 -21.86 -5.49
C ILE A 236 11.39 -22.69 -6.07
N SER A 237 11.71 -23.91 -6.52
CA SER A 237 10.68 -24.89 -6.80
C SER A 237 10.28 -25.59 -5.52
N ILE A 238 8.97 -25.72 -5.24
CA ILE A 238 8.45 -26.47 -4.08
C ILE A 238 9.11 -27.86 -4.00
N SER A 239 9.18 -28.56 -5.13
CA SER A 239 9.78 -29.90 -5.23
C SER A 239 11.27 -29.97 -4.87
N LYS A 240 11.97 -28.84 -4.86
CA LYS A 240 13.41 -28.71 -4.62
C LYS A 240 13.73 -27.96 -3.33
N ILE A 241 12.75 -27.73 -2.45
CA ILE A 241 13.00 -27.06 -1.18
C ILE A 241 14.06 -27.84 -0.36
N ASP A 242 15.08 -27.12 0.08
CA ASP A 242 16.17 -27.65 0.90
C ASP A 242 16.18 -27.04 2.31
N THR A 243 17.07 -27.53 3.17
CA THR A 243 17.18 -27.09 4.57
C THR A 243 17.49 -25.59 4.68
N GLY A 244 18.21 -25.01 3.72
CA GLY A 244 18.56 -23.59 3.71
C GLY A 244 17.32 -22.73 3.47
N ASN A 245 16.59 -23.01 2.39
CA ASN A 245 15.35 -22.33 2.05
C ASN A 245 14.28 -22.51 3.12
N PHE A 246 14.15 -23.71 3.69
CA PHE A 246 13.20 -23.95 4.77
C PHE A 246 13.59 -23.23 6.07
N ARG A 247 14.90 -23.07 6.34
CA ARG A 247 15.36 -22.23 7.46
C ARG A 247 15.02 -20.76 7.21
N LEU A 248 15.21 -20.25 6.00
CA LEU A 248 14.82 -18.89 5.62
C LEU A 248 13.32 -18.68 5.78
N LEU A 249 12.48 -19.61 5.32
CA LEU A 249 11.03 -19.58 5.53
C LEU A 249 10.66 -19.46 7.01
N LYS A 250 11.23 -20.33 7.85
CA LYS A 250 10.99 -20.31 9.30
C LYS A 250 11.47 -19.01 9.95
N GLN A 251 12.63 -18.49 9.56
CA GLN A 251 13.16 -17.23 10.09
C GLN A 251 12.32 -16.03 9.64
N HIS A 252 11.91 -16.01 8.38
CA HIS A 252 11.09 -14.95 7.81
C HIS A 252 9.78 -14.78 8.57
N PHE A 253 9.08 -15.88 8.86
CA PHE A 253 7.82 -15.85 9.62
C PHE A 253 7.99 -15.99 11.14
N ASN A 254 9.20 -16.27 11.62
CA ASN A 254 9.50 -16.66 13.01
C ASN A 254 8.69 -17.88 13.49
N PHE A 255 8.60 -18.91 12.64
CA PHE A 255 7.83 -20.11 12.94
C PHE A 255 8.50 -21.04 13.95
N LYS A 256 7.72 -21.52 14.91
CA LYS A 256 8.06 -22.67 15.78
C LYS A 256 7.28 -23.90 15.32
N ILE A 257 7.96 -25.02 15.12
CA ILE A 257 7.30 -26.29 14.75
C ILE A 257 7.14 -27.14 16.00
N GLU A 258 5.92 -27.54 16.32
CA GLU A 258 5.58 -28.30 17.52
C GLU A 258 4.73 -29.53 17.20
N SER A 259 5.07 -30.67 17.80
CA SER A 259 4.27 -31.89 17.65
C SER A 259 3.05 -31.85 18.59
N PHE A 260 1.88 -32.20 18.06
CA PHE A 260 0.66 -32.43 18.82
C PHE A 260 0.60 -33.91 19.26
N PRO A 261 0.62 -34.21 20.57
CA PRO A 261 0.85 -35.58 21.07
C PRO A 261 -0.41 -36.45 21.21
N TYR A 262 -1.59 -35.96 20.80
CA TYR A 262 -2.84 -36.70 21.01
C TYR A 262 -3.02 -37.84 20.00
N ASN A 263 -2.95 -39.07 20.48
CA ASN A 263 -3.06 -40.28 19.64
C ASN A 263 -4.20 -41.22 20.05
N ASN A 264 -4.90 -40.91 21.14
CA ASN A 264 -5.96 -41.74 21.72
C ASN A 264 -7.32 -41.31 21.19
N ILE A 265 -7.50 -41.42 19.88
CA ILE A 265 -8.75 -41.07 19.20
C ILE A 265 -9.70 -42.27 19.27
N PRO A 266 -10.88 -42.15 19.88
CA PRO A 266 -11.88 -43.21 19.85
C PRO A 266 -12.25 -43.52 18.39
N ILE A 267 -12.12 -44.78 17.99
CA ILE A 267 -12.46 -45.23 16.64
C ILE A 267 -13.94 -45.57 16.63
N HIS A 268 -14.73 -44.80 15.88
CA HIS A 268 -16.18 -44.99 15.79
C HIS A 268 -16.63 -45.77 14.54
N SER A 269 -15.72 -46.02 13.60
CA SER A 269 -16.01 -46.80 12.39
C SER A 269 -15.78 -48.30 12.64
N ASN A 270 -16.76 -49.12 12.26
CA ASN A 270 -16.63 -50.58 12.24
C ASN A 270 -15.89 -51.10 10.99
N VAL A 271 -15.58 -50.23 10.03
CA VAL A 271 -14.87 -50.58 8.79
C VAL A 271 -13.56 -49.80 8.76
N SER A 272 -12.46 -50.53 8.92
CA SER A 272 -11.13 -49.97 8.72
C SER A 272 -10.85 -49.83 7.23
N PRO A 273 -10.49 -48.63 6.75
CA PRO A 273 -10.13 -48.45 5.35
C PRO A 273 -8.94 -49.37 5.03
N PRO A 274 -8.90 -50.06 3.87
CA PRO A 274 -7.76 -50.89 3.49
C PRO A 274 -6.58 -50.02 3.06
N ALA A 275 -5.36 -50.51 3.26
CA ALA A 275 -4.15 -49.82 2.80
C ALA A 275 -4.16 -49.66 1.28
N PHE A 276 -3.84 -48.46 0.79
CA PHE A 276 -3.74 -48.25 -0.64
C PHE A 276 -2.57 -49.06 -1.23
N LYS A 277 -2.81 -49.72 -2.35
CA LYS A 277 -1.83 -50.57 -3.04
C LYS A 277 -1.15 -49.77 -4.15
N TRP A 278 0.06 -49.27 -3.88
CA TRP A 278 0.91 -48.66 -4.90
C TRP A 278 1.45 -49.72 -5.87
N ILE A 279 0.66 -50.05 -6.90
CA ILE A 279 1.05 -50.96 -7.98
C ILE A 279 1.63 -50.15 -9.15
N GLU A 280 2.57 -50.73 -9.90
CA GLU A 280 3.05 -50.13 -11.15
C GLU A 280 1.92 -50.07 -12.18
N LYS A 281 1.51 -48.85 -12.50
CA LYS A 281 0.44 -48.52 -13.46
C LYS A 281 0.81 -47.25 -14.22
N THR A 282 0.06 -46.94 -15.27
CA THR A 282 0.17 -45.63 -15.92
C THR A 282 -0.13 -44.51 -14.92
N LYS A 283 0.51 -43.35 -15.11
CA LYS A 283 0.31 -42.22 -14.19
C LYS A 283 -1.17 -41.83 -14.04
N PRO A 284 -1.99 -41.72 -15.11
CA PRO A 284 -3.40 -41.36 -14.98
C PRO A 284 -4.22 -42.40 -14.22
N ALA A 285 -4.10 -43.70 -14.58
CA ALA A 285 -4.87 -44.76 -13.92
C ALA A 285 -4.56 -44.85 -12.41
N GLN A 286 -3.30 -44.62 -12.03
CA GLN A 286 -2.93 -44.56 -10.62
C GLN A 286 -3.55 -43.37 -9.89
N ARG A 287 -3.77 -42.24 -10.57
CA ARG A 287 -4.45 -41.07 -10.00
C ARG A 287 -5.92 -41.32 -9.77
N ASP A 288 -6.59 -41.88 -10.77
CA ASP A 288 -8.01 -42.24 -10.66
C ASP A 288 -8.24 -43.19 -9.47
N GLU A 289 -7.37 -44.18 -9.27
CA GLU A 289 -7.49 -45.14 -8.18
C GLU A 289 -7.31 -44.54 -6.79
N TYR A 290 -6.31 -43.67 -6.58
CA TYR A 290 -6.15 -43.07 -5.25
C TYR A 290 -7.24 -42.03 -4.97
N LEU A 291 -7.76 -41.34 -5.99
CA LEU A 291 -8.88 -40.41 -5.83
C LEU A 291 -10.15 -41.16 -5.48
N GLU A 292 -10.41 -42.28 -6.15
CA GLU A 292 -11.54 -43.15 -5.83
C GLU A 292 -11.44 -43.68 -4.41
N TRP A 293 -10.24 -44.09 -3.99
CA TRP A 293 -9.97 -44.48 -2.61
C TRP A 293 -10.27 -43.33 -1.63
N LEU A 294 -9.80 -42.11 -1.90
CA LEU A 294 -10.06 -40.95 -1.04
C LEU A 294 -11.56 -40.64 -0.93
N ARG A 295 -12.29 -40.66 -2.05
CA ARG A 295 -13.74 -40.43 -2.08
C ARG A 295 -14.52 -41.50 -1.33
N GLN A 296 -14.10 -42.77 -1.44
CA GLN A 296 -14.75 -43.89 -0.78
C GLN A 296 -14.58 -43.84 0.74
N TYR A 297 -13.37 -43.52 1.23
CA TYR A 297 -13.04 -43.64 2.66
C TYR A 297 -13.02 -42.30 3.42
N ILE A 298 -12.90 -41.17 2.72
CA ILE A 298 -13.00 -39.83 3.28
C ILE A 298 -14.04 -39.03 2.47
N PRO A 299 -15.33 -39.39 2.60
CA PRO A 299 -16.40 -38.67 1.92
C PRO A 299 -16.44 -37.23 2.43
N LEU A 300 -16.66 -36.30 1.51
CA LEU A 300 -16.73 -34.86 1.79
C LEU A 300 -18.17 -34.37 1.61
N THR A 301 -18.54 -33.34 2.36
CA THR A 301 -19.86 -32.71 2.32
C THR A 301 -19.76 -31.25 1.84
N ASN A 302 -20.90 -30.56 1.73
CA ASN A 302 -20.97 -29.12 1.46
C ASN A 302 -20.32 -28.71 0.13
N GLY A 303 -20.49 -29.54 -0.89
CA GLY A 303 -19.94 -29.32 -2.23
C GLY A 303 -18.42 -29.43 -2.31
N ARG A 304 -17.74 -29.92 -1.27
CA ARG A 304 -16.28 -30.12 -1.27
C ARG A 304 -15.92 -31.42 -1.97
N VAL A 305 -14.82 -31.40 -2.74
CA VAL A 305 -14.34 -32.58 -3.49
C VAL A 305 -12.82 -32.71 -3.40
N TRP A 306 -12.33 -33.96 -3.49
CA TRP A 306 -10.92 -34.26 -3.75
C TRP A 306 -10.64 -34.05 -5.25
N HIS A 307 -9.78 -33.09 -5.58
CA HIS A 307 -9.46 -32.72 -6.96
C HIS A 307 -7.98 -32.98 -7.31
N ASP A 308 -7.74 -33.67 -8.43
CA ASP A 308 -6.38 -33.89 -8.96
C ASP A 308 -5.84 -32.62 -9.58
N VAL A 309 -4.76 -32.11 -8.99
CA VAL A 309 -4.05 -30.93 -9.50
C VAL A 309 -2.62 -31.27 -9.90
N LYS A 310 -2.26 -32.56 -9.96
CA LYS A 310 -0.89 -33.01 -10.23
C LYS A 310 -0.36 -32.54 -11.59
N SER A 311 -1.24 -32.28 -12.56
CA SER A 311 -0.90 -31.69 -13.87
C SER A 311 -0.73 -30.17 -13.84
N ILE A 312 -1.28 -29.47 -12.86
CA ILE A 312 -1.23 -28.01 -12.72
C ILE A 312 0.06 -27.62 -12.00
N LYS A 313 1.15 -27.48 -12.77
CA LYS A 313 2.50 -27.28 -12.21
C LYS A 313 2.72 -25.90 -11.57
N ASN A 314 1.85 -24.95 -11.86
CA ASN A 314 1.92 -23.56 -11.43
C ASN A 314 0.78 -23.19 -10.47
N LEU A 315 0.09 -24.18 -9.89
CA LEU A 315 -1.06 -23.93 -9.00
C LEU A 315 -0.70 -23.03 -7.81
N LEU A 316 0.52 -23.19 -7.29
CA LEU A 316 1.03 -22.51 -6.10
C LEU A 316 2.17 -21.55 -6.46
N ASP A 317 2.12 -20.96 -7.65
CA ASP A 317 3.10 -19.98 -8.09
C ASP A 317 2.83 -18.63 -7.41
N VAL A 318 3.84 -18.11 -6.70
CA VAL A 318 3.78 -16.80 -6.06
C VAL A 318 5.07 -16.04 -6.36
N TYR A 319 4.94 -14.87 -6.97
CA TYR A 319 6.05 -14.03 -7.40
C TYR A 319 5.90 -12.62 -6.83
N LYS A 320 7.00 -12.07 -6.33
CA LYS A 320 7.10 -10.69 -5.81
C LYS A 320 6.10 -10.38 -4.68
N ASP A 321 5.65 -11.40 -3.97
CA ASP A 321 4.85 -11.21 -2.75
C ASP A 321 5.79 -10.91 -1.58
N SER A 322 5.65 -9.72 -1.00
CA SER A 322 6.50 -9.25 0.11
C SER A 322 6.32 -10.04 1.40
N ARG A 323 5.24 -10.83 1.51
CA ARG A 323 4.98 -11.72 2.65
C ARG A 323 5.85 -12.97 2.59
N LEU A 324 6.52 -13.27 1.47
CA LEU A 324 7.40 -14.43 1.33
C LEU A 324 8.88 -14.01 1.21
N PRO A 325 9.81 -14.84 1.72
CA PRO A 325 11.25 -14.58 1.61
C PRO A 325 11.84 -14.87 0.23
N PHE A 326 11.10 -15.54 -0.65
CA PHE A 326 11.51 -15.95 -1.99
C PHE A 326 10.28 -16.16 -2.88
N ASN A 327 10.47 -16.15 -4.19
CA ASN A 327 9.42 -16.54 -5.13
C ASN A 327 9.26 -18.06 -5.05
N VAL A 328 8.03 -18.54 -5.18
CA VAL A 328 7.72 -19.95 -5.14
C VAL A 328 7.13 -20.36 -6.49
N HIS A 329 7.64 -21.47 -7.03
CA HIS A 329 7.08 -22.13 -8.19
C HIS A 329 6.71 -23.58 -7.86
N GLY A 330 5.50 -24.01 -8.19
CA GLY A 330 5.11 -25.41 -8.08
C GLY A 330 3.62 -25.66 -7.93
N GLY A 331 3.31 -26.90 -7.60
CA GLY A 331 1.96 -27.36 -7.28
C GLY A 331 2.02 -28.52 -6.30
N THR A 332 0.86 -29.09 -5.99
CA THR A 332 0.71 -30.25 -5.11
C THR A 332 0.18 -31.46 -5.89
N ASP A 333 -0.18 -32.54 -5.20
CA ASP A 333 -0.73 -33.73 -5.84
C ASP A 333 -2.26 -33.66 -5.90
N VAL A 334 -2.90 -33.34 -4.78
CA VAL A 334 -4.35 -33.26 -4.64
C VAL A 334 -4.72 -32.08 -3.75
N VAL A 335 -5.86 -31.44 -4.01
CA VAL A 335 -6.44 -30.42 -3.12
C VAL A 335 -7.87 -30.78 -2.75
N VAL A 336 -8.34 -30.22 -1.64
CA VAL A 336 -9.77 -30.16 -1.33
C VAL A 336 -10.26 -28.76 -1.67
N VAL A 337 -11.26 -28.66 -2.55
CA VAL A 337 -11.87 -27.40 -3.03
C VAL A 337 -13.38 -27.56 -3.12
N ASN A 338 -14.13 -26.47 -3.31
CA ASN A 338 -15.53 -26.61 -3.71
C ASN A 338 -15.64 -27.01 -5.18
N GLU A 339 -16.58 -27.89 -5.49
CA GLU A 339 -16.86 -28.36 -6.84
C GLU A 339 -17.25 -27.24 -7.80
N CYS A 340 -18.08 -26.29 -7.34
CA CYS A 340 -18.47 -25.12 -8.14
C CYS A 340 -17.29 -24.21 -8.49
N ASP A 341 -16.25 -24.17 -7.66
CA ASP A 341 -15.09 -23.29 -7.88
C ASP A 341 -14.14 -23.89 -8.93
N ILE A 342 -14.18 -25.21 -9.15
CA ILE A 342 -13.45 -25.87 -10.24
C ILE A 342 -14.00 -25.44 -11.60
N GLU A 343 -15.33 -25.41 -11.74
CA GLU A 343 -15.99 -25.03 -13.00
C GLU A 343 -15.75 -23.57 -13.37
N ASN A 344 -15.40 -22.73 -12.39
CA ASN A 344 -15.14 -21.31 -12.57
C ASN A 344 -13.63 -20.95 -12.59
N ASP A 345 -12.74 -21.94 -12.68
CA ASP A 345 -11.28 -21.74 -12.66
C ASP A 345 -10.75 -21.05 -11.37
N LEU A 346 -11.47 -21.17 -10.25
CA LEU A 346 -11.15 -20.56 -8.94
C LEU A 346 -10.50 -21.56 -7.97
N ILE A 347 -9.75 -22.54 -8.50
CA ILE A 347 -9.12 -23.59 -7.70
C ILE A 347 -8.16 -22.99 -6.65
N PRO A 348 -7.22 -22.07 -6.99
CA PRO A 348 -6.29 -21.49 -6.01
C PRO A 348 -6.99 -20.77 -4.84
N GLU A 349 -8.11 -20.11 -5.11
CA GLU A 349 -8.87 -19.32 -4.13
C GLU A 349 -9.77 -20.19 -3.24
N SER A 350 -10.03 -21.45 -3.63
CA SER A 350 -10.99 -22.35 -2.98
C SER A 350 -10.34 -23.44 -2.10
N ILE A 351 -9.01 -23.48 -1.99
CA ILE A 351 -8.31 -24.57 -1.29
C ILE A 351 -8.69 -24.60 0.20
N TYR A 352 -9.10 -25.77 0.70
CA TYR A 352 -9.26 -26.06 2.13
C TYR A 352 -8.11 -26.89 2.69
N ALA A 353 -7.54 -27.77 1.85
CA ALA A 353 -6.41 -28.61 2.22
C ALA A 353 -5.56 -28.93 0.99
N VAL A 354 -4.26 -29.03 1.21
CA VAL A 354 -3.30 -29.60 0.24
C VAL A 354 -2.93 -31.01 0.68
N LEU A 355 -2.88 -31.95 -0.26
CA LEU A 355 -2.50 -33.34 0.00
C LEU A 355 -1.30 -33.72 -0.86
N LYS A 356 -0.19 -34.01 -0.17
CA LYS A 356 1.05 -34.54 -0.75
C LYS A 356 1.10 -36.04 -0.60
N LEU A 357 1.27 -36.75 -1.71
CA LEU A 357 1.30 -38.21 -1.77
C LEU A 357 2.73 -38.73 -1.98
N LYS A 358 3.08 -39.78 -1.25
CA LYS A 358 4.38 -40.47 -1.38
C LYS A 358 4.17 -41.98 -1.53
N LYS A 359 4.76 -42.57 -2.58
CA LYS A 359 4.70 -44.03 -2.78
C LYS A 359 5.58 -44.78 -1.76
N ASN A 360 6.70 -44.16 -1.43
CA ASN A 360 7.73 -44.71 -0.56
C ASN A 360 7.64 -44.09 0.83
N LYS A 361 8.55 -44.52 1.72
CA LYS A 361 8.69 -43.96 3.06
C LYS A 361 8.81 -42.44 2.99
N ILE A 362 8.04 -41.76 3.83
CA ILE A 362 8.09 -40.30 3.97
C ILE A 362 9.41 -39.87 4.61
N GLU A 363 10.09 -38.94 3.96
CA GLU A 363 11.37 -38.37 4.39
C GLU A 363 11.23 -36.90 4.78
N ARG A 364 12.30 -36.34 5.35
CA ARG A 364 12.34 -34.93 5.80
C ARG A 364 12.05 -33.92 4.66
N PRO A 365 12.56 -34.09 3.42
CA PRO A 365 12.20 -33.19 2.32
C PRO A 365 10.70 -33.17 2.03
N ASP A 366 10.00 -34.29 2.20
CA ASP A 366 8.55 -34.37 1.96
C ASP A 366 7.76 -33.54 2.98
N VAL A 367 8.23 -33.52 4.22
CA VAL A 367 7.68 -32.67 5.29
C VAL A 367 7.86 -31.19 4.96
N MET A 368 9.03 -30.81 4.45
CA MET A 368 9.30 -29.41 4.06
C MET A 368 8.46 -28.99 2.85
N GLN A 369 8.26 -29.89 1.90
CA GLN A 369 7.39 -29.68 0.74
C GLN A 369 5.95 -29.40 1.17
N VAL A 370 5.33 -30.29 1.96
CA VAL A 370 3.92 -30.11 2.36
C VAL A 370 3.71 -28.86 3.22
N ILE A 371 4.69 -28.49 4.07
CA ILE A 371 4.60 -27.26 4.86
C ILE A 371 4.66 -26.03 3.94
N LEU A 372 5.57 -26.00 2.96
CA LEU A 372 5.62 -24.90 2.00
C LEU A 372 4.35 -24.84 1.15
N GLU A 373 3.83 -25.99 0.68
CA GLU A 373 2.57 -26.07 -0.06
C GLU A 373 1.41 -25.52 0.77
N MET A 374 1.31 -25.88 2.05
CA MET A 374 0.29 -25.37 2.96
C MET A 374 0.40 -23.86 3.17
N VAL A 375 1.60 -23.35 3.47
CA VAL A 375 1.84 -21.92 3.70
C VAL A 375 1.48 -21.10 2.45
N VAL A 376 1.89 -21.56 1.27
CA VAL A 376 1.61 -20.87 0.02
C VAL A 376 0.13 -20.98 -0.38
N ALA A 377 -0.49 -22.15 -0.20
CA ALA A 377 -1.92 -22.30 -0.43
C ALA A 377 -2.73 -21.41 0.51
N ASP A 378 -2.36 -21.34 1.80
CA ASP A 378 -3.01 -20.43 2.75
C ASP A 378 -2.86 -18.96 2.34
N LEU A 379 -1.70 -18.56 1.81
CA LEU A 379 -1.43 -17.20 1.36
C LEU A 379 -2.31 -16.73 0.17
N ILE A 380 -2.64 -17.64 -0.75
CA ILE A 380 -3.39 -17.31 -1.99
C ILE A 380 -4.89 -17.57 -1.87
N THR A 381 -5.31 -18.39 -0.91
CA THR A 381 -6.73 -18.69 -0.67
C THR A 381 -7.42 -17.51 0.02
N SER A 382 -8.71 -17.27 -0.25
CA SER A 382 -9.51 -16.21 0.41
C SER A 382 -9.42 -16.22 1.95
N ASP A 383 -9.59 -15.04 2.56
CA ASP A 383 -9.40 -14.80 4.01
C ASP A 383 -10.29 -15.64 4.94
N ASN A 384 -11.44 -16.10 4.44
CA ASN A 384 -12.38 -16.93 5.19
C ASN A 384 -12.01 -18.42 5.22
N ARG A 385 -10.87 -18.81 4.63
CA ARG A 385 -10.43 -20.21 4.55
C ARG A 385 -9.05 -20.35 5.14
N ILE A 386 -8.95 -21.27 6.09
CA ILE A 386 -7.70 -21.59 6.78
C ILE A 386 -7.23 -22.96 6.30
N VAL A 387 -6.13 -22.96 5.56
CA VAL A 387 -5.62 -24.13 4.86
C VAL A 387 -4.78 -24.99 5.80
N PHE A 388 -4.87 -26.31 5.64
CA PHE A 388 -3.99 -27.25 6.33
C PHE A 388 -3.37 -28.25 5.34
N GLY A 389 -2.18 -28.74 5.69
CA GLY A 389 -1.40 -29.66 4.85
C GLY A 389 -1.54 -31.11 5.30
N ILE A 390 -1.72 -32.02 4.35
CA ILE A 390 -1.77 -33.47 4.57
C ILE A 390 -0.60 -34.12 3.81
N LEU A 391 0.16 -34.97 4.48
CA LEU A 391 1.21 -35.77 3.88
C LEU A 391 0.96 -37.23 4.19
N SER A 392 0.84 -38.05 3.14
CA SER A 392 0.56 -39.47 3.33
C SER A 392 1.13 -40.37 2.24
N ASP A 393 1.37 -41.61 2.61
CA ASP A 393 1.55 -42.71 1.67
C ASP A 393 0.28 -43.52 1.40
N LEU A 394 -0.88 -43.06 1.88
CA LEU A 394 -2.18 -43.74 1.83
C LEU A 394 -2.19 -45.16 2.43
N ARG A 395 -1.13 -45.53 3.16
CA ARG A 395 -1.06 -46.73 3.98
C ARG A 395 -1.26 -46.30 5.42
N ASP A 396 -0.20 -46.28 6.23
CA ASP A 396 -0.26 -46.04 7.67
C ASP A 396 0.54 -44.81 8.11
N ASP A 397 1.31 -44.15 7.21
CA ASP A 397 1.97 -42.88 7.54
C ASP A 397 1.10 -41.72 7.05
N TRP A 398 0.43 -41.07 8.00
CA TRP A 398 -0.42 -39.90 7.78
C TRP A 398 0.01 -38.80 8.73
N ARG A 399 0.24 -37.61 8.17
CA ARG A 399 0.66 -36.43 8.92
C ARG A 399 -0.14 -35.23 8.50
N VAL A 400 -0.57 -34.45 9.48
CA VAL A 400 -1.36 -33.22 9.29
C VAL A 400 -0.56 -32.06 9.85
N TYR A 401 -0.53 -30.95 9.13
CA TYR A 401 0.15 -29.71 9.50
C TYR A 401 -0.84 -28.55 9.43
N TRP A 402 -0.80 -27.63 10.38
CA TRP A 402 -1.60 -26.42 10.36
C TRP A 402 -0.88 -25.27 11.06
N LEU A 403 -1.31 -24.06 10.73
CA LEU A 403 -0.90 -22.83 11.39
C LEU A 403 -1.74 -22.62 12.65
N GLU A 404 -1.12 -22.23 13.76
CA GLU A 404 -1.77 -21.87 15.03
C GLU A 404 -1.13 -20.59 15.59
N ASP A 405 -1.85 -19.88 16.45
CA ASP A 405 -1.39 -18.66 17.15
C ASP A 405 0.06 -18.73 17.67
N ASP A 406 0.65 -17.57 17.93
CA ASP A 406 2.05 -17.41 18.32
C ASP A 406 3.06 -17.91 17.28
N ARG A 407 2.70 -17.86 15.99
CA ARG A 407 3.57 -18.24 14.87
C ARG A 407 3.99 -19.71 14.98
N LYS A 408 3.04 -20.60 15.31
CA LYS A 408 3.29 -22.04 15.44
C LYS A 408 2.82 -22.77 14.20
N ILE A 409 3.65 -23.71 13.73
CA ILE A 409 3.21 -24.77 12.84
C ILE A 409 3.06 -26.02 13.71
N LYS A 410 1.83 -26.44 13.93
CA LYS A 410 1.58 -27.70 14.61
C LYS A 410 1.69 -28.85 13.61
N CYS A 411 2.18 -29.99 14.08
CA CYS A 411 2.18 -31.22 13.33
C CYS A 411 1.58 -32.36 14.15
N TRP A 412 0.74 -33.16 13.52
CA TRP A 412 0.19 -34.37 14.10
C TRP A 412 0.50 -35.55 13.20
N LYS A 413 0.95 -36.66 13.79
CA LYS A 413 1.13 -37.93 13.09
C LYS A 413 0.11 -38.91 13.61
N ALA A 414 -0.70 -39.47 12.73
CA ALA A 414 -1.72 -40.43 13.10
C ALA A 414 -1.10 -41.72 13.68
N SER A 415 -1.76 -42.28 14.68
CA SER A 415 -1.42 -43.58 15.25
C SER A 415 -1.82 -44.75 14.35
N SER A 416 -2.80 -44.54 13.47
CA SER A 416 -3.31 -45.52 12.51
C SER A 416 -3.99 -44.81 11.33
N ARG A 417 -4.18 -45.54 10.23
CA ARG A 417 -4.97 -45.05 9.09
C ARG A 417 -6.42 -44.73 9.49
N ASP A 418 -7.04 -45.54 10.33
CA ASP A 418 -8.38 -45.31 10.88
C ASP A 418 -8.50 -43.98 11.59
N ALA A 419 -7.52 -43.67 12.45
CA ALA A 419 -7.45 -42.39 13.14
C ALA A 419 -7.27 -41.24 12.14
N ALA A 420 -6.40 -41.40 11.15
CA ALA A 420 -6.16 -40.39 10.12
C ALA A 420 -7.43 -40.05 9.32
N VAL A 421 -8.12 -41.08 8.81
CA VAL A 421 -9.36 -40.92 8.03
C VAL A 421 -10.45 -40.23 8.84
N GLN A 422 -10.67 -40.65 10.10
CA GLN A 422 -11.67 -40.02 10.97
C GLN A 422 -11.36 -38.56 11.26
N VAL A 423 -10.10 -38.23 11.54
CA VAL A 423 -9.67 -36.85 11.81
C VAL A 423 -9.83 -35.98 10.58
N ILE A 424 -9.30 -36.42 9.44
CA ILE A 424 -9.34 -35.64 8.20
C ILE A 424 -10.79 -35.42 7.76
N SER A 425 -11.65 -36.45 7.86
CA SER A 425 -13.08 -36.32 7.59
C SER A 425 -13.71 -35.24 8.49
N LYS A 426 -13.50 -35.28 9.81
CA LYS A 426 -14.01 -34.25 10.74
C LYS A 426 -13.48 -32.84 10.41
N LEU A 427 -12.18 -32.70 10.14
CA LEU A 427 -11.56 -31.42 9.79
C LEU A 427 -12.14 -30.81 8.51
N LEU A 428 -12.60 -31.64 7.57
CA LEU A 428 -13.17 -31.24 6.28
C LEU A 428 -14.70 -31.19 6.27
N CYS A 429 -15.40 -31.71 7.28
CA CYS A 429 -16.87 -31.73 7.33
C CYS A 429 -17.48 -30.75 8.34
N ASN A 430 -16.72 -30.22 9.31
CA ASN A 430 -17.30 -29.39 10.38
C ASN A 430 -17.95 -28.10 9.87
N GLU A 431 -19.26 -28.03 10.07
CA GLU A 431 -20.09 -26.82 10.16
C GLU A 431 -19.95 -26.24 11.58
N SER A 432 -19.93 -24.91 11.68
CA SER A 432 -20.23 -24.20 12.92
C SER A 432 -21.69 -24.46 13.29
N SER A 433 -21.97 -25.55 14.01
CA SER A 433 -23.20 -25.67 14.78
C SER A 433 -22.86 -25.35 16.23
N GLU A 434 -23.50 -24.30 16.76
CA GLU A 434 -23.34 -23.81 18.13
C GLU A 434 -23.94 -24.74 19.20
N ASP A 435 -24.42 -25.93 18.83
CA ASP A 435 -25.03 -26.89 19.75
C ASP A 435 -24.13 -28.12 19.94
N ASN A 436 -23.63 -28.29 21.16
CA ASN A 436 -22.77 -29.37 21.71
C ASN A 436 -21.26 -29.05 21.77
N THR A 437 -20.94 -28.02 22.53
CA THR A 437 -19.57 -27.54 22.83
C THR A 437 -18.72 -28.42 23.76
N GLU A 438 -19.16 -29.63 24.15
CA GLU A 438 -18.37 -30.50 25.04
C GLU A 438 -17.56 -31.61 24.33
N ASP A 439 -17.86 -31.98 23.08
CA ASP A 439 -17.26 -33.18 22.46
C ASP A 439 -16.27 -32.91 21.29
N ILE A 440 -16.21 -31.67 20.78
CA ILE A 440 -15.40 -31.31 19.60
C ILE A 440 -13.99 -30.82 19.99
N SER A 441 -13.77 -30.43 21.24
CA SER A 441 -12.49 -29.87 21.73
C SER A 441 -11.33 -30.87 21.78
N THR A 442 -11.60 -32.16 21.63
CA THR A 442 -10.74 -33.19 22.24
C THR A 442 -9.98 -34.08 21.24
N ILE A 443 -10.28 -34.04 19.93
CA ILE A 443 -9.83 -35.10 19.00
C ILE A 443 -8.63 -34.72 18.11
N ILE A 444 -7.93 -33.62 18.44
CA ILE A 444 -7.23 -32.67 17.55
C ILE A 444 -8.19 -31.53 17.43
N PRO A 445 -7.86 -30.36 17.99
CA PRO A 445 -8.84 -29.31 18.04
C PRO A 445 -9.31 -29.08 16.60
N ALA A 446 -10.59 -28.75 16.45
CA ALA A 446 -10.98 -27.72 15.49
C ALA A 446 -10.02 -26.56 15.78
N ALA A 447 -8.82 -26.66 15.21
CA ALA A 447 -7.63 -26.08 15.81
C ALA A 447 -7.90 -24.60 15.90
N LYS A 448 -7.25 -23.91 16.83
CA LYS A 448 -7.10 -22.46 16.74
C LYS A 448 -6.26 -22.15 15.49
N ARG A 449 -6.69 -22.67 14.35
CA ARG A 449 -6.09 -22.53 13.05
C ARG A 449 -6.34 -21.09 12.75
N VAL A 450 -5.28 -20.42 12.40
CA VAL A 450 -5.36 -19.03 12.02
C VAL A 450 -4.72 -18.87 10.67
N LYS A 451 -5.24 -17.90 9.94
CA LYS A 451 -4.72 -17.50 8.65
C LYS A 451 -3.27 -17.03 8.81
N LEU A 452 -2.45 -17.23 7.81
CA LEU A 452 -1.09 -16.70 7.80
C LEU A 452 -1.09 -15.16 7.95
N ASP A 453 -2.01 -14.48 7.29
CA ASP A 453 -2.08 -13.02 7.30
C ASP A 453 -2.38 -12.44 8.69
N THR A 454 -3.19 -13.11 9.53
CA THR A 454 -3.43 -12.64 10.91
C THR A 454 -2.14 -12.68 11.74
N MET A 455 -1.24 -13.64 11.48
CA MET A 455 0.07 -13.69 12.14
C MET A 455 1.05 -12.64 11.60
N ILE A 456 0.87 -12.19 10.37
CA ILE A 456 1.69 -11.14 9.75
C ILE A 456 1.25 -9.77 10.26
N GLN A 457 -0.06 -9.50 10.35
CA GLN A 457 -0.62 -8.23 10.83
C GLN A 457 -0.27 -7.94 12.31
N ASN A 458 -0.14 -8.96 13.16
CA ASN A 458 0.39 -8.82 14.53
C ASN A 458 1.90 -8.44 14.58
N ARG A 459 2.54 -8.11 13.45
CA ARG A 459 3.84 -7.40 13.44
C ARG A 459 3.69 -5.88 13.49
N THR A 460 2.55 -5.36 13.10
CA THR A 460 2.29 -3.91 12.98
C THR A 460 1.50 -3.34 14.14
N THR A 461 0.75 -4.17 14.87
CA THR A 461 -0.08 -3.75 16.01
C THR A 461 0.31 -4.52 17.26
N GLY A 462 1.13 -3.89 18.11
CA GLY A 462 1.22 -4.29 19.51
C GLY A 462 -0.03 -3.81 20.24
N GLU A 463 -0.67 -4.72 20.98
CA GLU A 463 -1.71 -4.46 22.01
C GLU A 463 -3.02 -3.80 21.52
N ASP A 464 -3.98 -4.66 21.15
CA ASP A 464 -5.33 -4.37 20.60
C ASP A 464 -6.34 -3.68 21.56
N ASP A 465 -5.89 -3.00 22.62
CA ASP A 465 -6.77 -2.17 23.48
C ASP A 465 -6.34 -0.69 23.54
N ILE A 466 -5.34 -0.31 22.73
CA ILE A 466 -4.88 1.07 22.61
C ILE A 466 -5.35 1.58 21.25
N ALA A 467 -6.13 2.66 21.23
CA ALA A 467 -6.47 3.36 19.98
C ALA A 467 -5.22 3.51 19.11
N GLN A 468 -5.32 3.25 17.80
CA GLN A 468 -4.17 3.42 16.91
C GLN A 468 -3.62 4.82 17.12
N MET A 469 -2.31 4.96 17.34
CA MET A 469 -1.72 6.28 17.64
C MET A 469 -2.05 7.27 16.51
N GLU A 470 -2.22 6.75 15.30
CA GLU A 470 -2.72 7.42 14.10
C GLU A 470 -4.07 8.14 14.31
N ASP A 471 -4.95 7.58 15.13
CA ASP A 471 -6.28 8.13 15.43
C ASP A 471 -6.23 9.36 16.34
N ILE A 472 -5.09 9.62 17.01
CA ILE A 472 -4.86 10.79 17.86
C ILE A 472 -3.78 11.74 17.30
N TYR A 473 -3.35 11.55 16.06
CA TYR A 473 -2.40 12.46 15.39
C TYR A 473 -2.95 13.89 15.23
N ASP A 474 -4.27 14.07 15.30
CA ASP A 474 -4.92 15.39 15.27
C ASP A 474 -4.75 16.18 16.58
N VAL A 475 -4.49 15.49 17.70
CA VAL A 475 -4.28 16.08 19.03
C VAL A 475 -2.81 16.06 19.49
N MET A 476 -1.91 15.43 18.73
CA MET A 476 -0.48 15.38 19.00
C MET A 476 0.30 16.51 18.31
N SER A 477 1.43 16.92 18.89
CA SER A 477 2.38 17.80 18.21
C SER A 477 3.11 17.06 17.08
N LYS A 478 3.62 17.79 16.10
CA LYS A 478 4.33 17.20 14.96
C LYS A 478 5.62 16.51 15.37
N GLU A 479 6.28 17.01 16.42
CA GLU A 479 7.47 16.41 17.03
C GLU A 479 7.14 15.04 17.65
N GLU A 480 6.01 14.93 18.37
CA GLU A 480 5.57 13.66 18.96
C GLU A 480 5.18 12.64 17.88
N ILE A 481 4.49 13.09 16.82
CA ILE A 481 4.16 12.26 15.65
C ILE A 481 5.44 11.79 14.95
N TRP A 482 6.43 12.69 14.79
CA TRP A 482 7.71 12.35 14.18
C TRP A 482 8.50 11.34 15.02
N HIS A 483 8.61 11.55 16.33
CA HIS A 483 9.25 10.61 17.25
C HIS A 483 8.56 9.25 17.25
N HIS A 484 7.22 9.23 17.23
CA HIS A 484 6.45 8.00 17.13
C HIS A 484 6.74 7.27 15.80
N LYS A 485 6.68 7.96 14.66
CA LYS A 485 7.00 7.37 13.34
C LYS A 485 8.43 6.87 13.25
N VAL A 486 9.39 7.59 13.82
CA VAL A 486 10.79 7.17 13.91
C VAL A 486 10.95 5.94 14.82
N GLY A 487 10.22 5.89 15.93
CA GLY A 487 10.16 4.72 16.82
C GLY A 487 9.65 3.47 16.11
N ILE A 488 8.50 3.58 15.44
CA ILE A 488 7.91 2.51 14.64
C ILE A 488 8.87 2.07 13.52
N ALA A 489 9.47 3.00 12.78
CA ALA A 489 10.45 2.68 11.75
C ALA A 489 11.69 1.98 12.32
N SER A 490 12.18 2.41 13.48
CA SER A 490 13.32 1.77 14.16
C SER A 490 12.99 0.35 14.64
N GLU A 491 11.77 0.14 15.13
CA GLU A 491 11.28 -1.17 15.58
C GLU A 491 11.07 -2.13 14.42
N ILE A 492 10.50 -1.65 13.31
CA ILE A 492 10.42 -2.40 12.05
C ILE A 492 11.82 -2.82 11.61
N VAL A 493 12.78 -1.89 11.57
CA VAL A 493 14.17 -2.16 11.17
C VAL A 493 14.85 -3.17 12.10
N ARG A 494 14.66 -3.06 13.43
CA ARG A 494 15.20 -4.02 14.41
C ARG A 494 14.66 -5.44 14.20
N ASN A 495 13.42 -5.57 13.78
CA ASN A 495 12.74 -6.85 13.60
C ASN A 495 13.02 -7.52 12.24
N ILE A 496 13.77 -6.87 11.35
CA ILE A 496 14.24 -7.49 10.12
C ILE A 496 15.46 -8.39 10.45
N PRO A 497 15.44 -9.70 10.13
CA PRO A 497 16.46 -10.67 10.57
C PRO A 497 17.91 -10.34 10.20
N SER A 498 18.13 -9.58 9.12
CA SER A 498 19.46 -9.13 8.69
C SER A 498 20.03 -7.98 9.53
N PHE A 499 19.21 -7.30 10.33
CA PHE A 499 19.57 -6.09 11.08
C PHE A 499 19.53 -6.27 12.61
N SER A 500 19.06 -7.42 13.08
CA SER A 500 19.01 -7.76 14.52
C SER A 500 20.38 -7.74 15.19
N SER A 501 21.48 -7.91 14.45
CA SER A 501 22.87 -7.90 14.98
C SER A 501 23.50 -6.51 15.15
N MET A 502 22.87 -5.44 14.64
CA MET A 502 23.42 -4.07 14.75
C MET A 502 23.09 -3.36 16.08
N TYR A 503 22.25 -3.97 16.93
CA TYR A 503 21.75 -3.35 18.17
C TYR A 503 22.21 -4.08 19.45
N VAL A 504 23.38 -4.74 19.41
CA VAL A 504 24.05 -5.32 20.60
C VAL A 504 24.89 -4.27 21.30
#